data_AF-A0A895YRY2-F1
#
_entry.id   AF-A0A895YRY2-F1
#
_cell.length_a   1.000
_cell.length_b   1.000
_cell.length_c   1.000
_cell.angle_alpha   90.00
_cell.angle_beta   90.00
_cell.angle_gamma   90.00
#
_symmetry.space_group_name_H-M   'P 1'
#
loop_
_entity.id
_entity.type
_entity.pdbx_description
1 polymer ?
#
loop_
_entity_poly.entity_id
_entity_poly.type
_entity_poly.pdbx_seq_one_letter_code
_entity_poly.pdbx_strand_id
1 'polypeptide(L)'
;MGRGRAKAKQTKVARELKYHSPETDLEALQRELSGNGTAGTGSVGTGNGTVHHEEPDPYAPYLNEVDEDDEPDHARRSSRR
;
A
#
# COMPACT_ATOMS: atom_id res chain seq x y z
N MET A 1 25.20 39.00 -5.46
CA MET A 1 23.97 39.07 -6.28
C MET A 1 23.46 37.73 -6.84
N GLY A 2 23.99 36.55 -6.49
CA GLY A 2 23.57 35.26 -7.12
C GLY A 2 22.67 34.32 -6.31
N ARG A 3 22.41 34.59 -5.02
CA ARG A 3 21.77 33.61 -4.10
C ARG A 3 20.30 33.33 -4.41
N GLY A 4 19.54 34.32 -4.90
CA GLY A 4 18.11 34.15 -5.20
C GLY A 4 17.84 33.14 -6.33
N ARG A 5 18.66 33.15 -7.38
CA ARG A 5 18.54 32.21 -8.52
C ARG A 5 18.89 30.79 -8.10
N ALA A 6 19.97 30.63 -7.32
CA ALA A 6 20.35 29.33 -6.78
C ALA A 6 19.26 28.76 -5.87
N LYS A 7 18.71 29.56 -4.95
CA LYS A 7 17.60 29.16 -4.08
C LYS A 7 16.36 28.74 -4.88
N ALA A 8 15.99 29.52 -5.91
CA ALA A 8 14.85 29.16 -6.76
C ALA A 8 15.05 27.83 -7.48
N LYS A 9 16.24 27.57 -8.04
CA LYS A 9 16.58 26.30 -8.68
C LYS A 9 16.50 25.13 -7.69
N GLN A 10 17.05 25.29 -6.48
CA GLN A 10 17.02 24.25 -5.46
C GLN A 10 15.59 23.94 -4.97
N THR A 11 14.75 24.96 -4.76
CA THR A 11 13.35 24.75 -4.39
C THR A 11 12.57 24.00 -5.48
N LYS A 12 12.85 24.29 -6.75
CA LYS A 12 12.21 23.57 -7.87
C LYS A 12 12.62 22.10 -7.87
N VAL A 13 13.92 21.81 -7.81
CA VAL A 13 14.45 20.43 -7.74
C VAL A 13 13.91 19.68 -6.53
N ALA A 14 13.88 20.32 -5.36
CA ALA A 14 13.36 19.70 -4.15
C ALA A 14 11.87 19.35 -4.25
N ARG A 15 11.05 20.20 -4.90
CA ARG A 15 9.63 19.89 -5.15
C ARG A 15 9.49 18.77 -6.15
N GLU A 16 10.26 18.78 -7.24
CA GLU A 16 10.27 17.68 -8.20
C GLU A 16 10.61 16.37 -7.48
N LEU A 17 11.68 16.32 -6.68
CA LEU A 17 12.02 15.11 -5.92
C LEU A 17 10.96 14.70 -4.90
N LYS A 18 10.33 15.65 -4.19
CA LYS A 18 9.33 15.34 -3.17
C LYS A 18 8.03 14.80 -3.76
N TYR A 19 7.63 15.32 -4.91
CA TYR A 19 6.34 15.03 -5.53
C TYR A 19 6.47 14.18 -6.80
N HIS A 20 7.68 13.71 -7.12
CA HIS A 20 7.90 12.75 -8.19
C HIS A 20 7.46 11.37 -7.70
N SER A 21 6.37 10.88 -8.28
CA SER A 21 6.06 9.46 -8.25
C SER A 21 6.81 8.81 -9.41
N PRO A 22 7.74 7.87 -9.16
CA PRO A 22 8.35 7.10 -10.23
C PRO A 22 7.26 6.30 -10.96
N GLU A 23 7.39 6.18 -12.28
CA GLU A 23 6.59 5.22 -13.04
C GLU A 23 7.11 3.82 -12.74
N THR A 24 6.26 3.01 -12.09
CA THR A 24 6.58 1.62 -11.77
C THR A 24 6.05 0.72 -12.88
N ASP A 25 6.90 -0.15 -13.42
CA ASP A 25 6.47 -1.21 -14.33
C ASP A 25 5.68 -2.27 -13.55
N LEU A 26 4.36 -2.20 -13.67
CA LEU A 26 3.43 -3.11 -12.99
C LEU A 26 3.53 -4.54 -13.53
N GLU A 27 3.88 -4.73 -14.80
CA GLU A 27 4.01 -6.05 -15.39
C GLU A 27 5.25 -6.78 -14.85
N ALA A 28 6.37 -6.07 -14.73
CA ALA A 28 7.59 -6.61 -14.12
C ALA A 28 7.34 -6.99 -12.65
N LEU A 29 6.67 -6.12 -11.88
CA LEU A 29 6.33 -6.36 -10.47
C LEU A 29 5.41 -7.58 -10.32
N GLN A 30 4.40 -7.72 -11.18
CA GLN A 30 3.49 -8.87 -11.15
C GLN A 30 4.23 -10.18 -11.43
N ARG A 31 5.18 -10.20 -12.38
CA ARG A 31 6.01 -11.37 -12.68
C ARG A 31 6.86 -11.79 -11.48
N GLU A 32 7.48 -10.84 -10.79
CA GLU A 32 8.24 -11.11 -9.57
C GLU A 32 7.34 -11.69 -8.46
N LEU A 33 6.21 -11.05 -8.18
CA LEU A 33 5.29 -11.49 -7.13
C LEU A 33 4.69 -12.88 -7.41
N SER A 34 4.32 -13.15 -8.67
CA SER A 34 3.80 -14.46 -9.08
C SER A 34 4.87 -15.56 -9.09
N GLY A 35 6.13 -15.21 -9.38
CA GLY A 35 7.27 -16.11 -9.26
C GLY A 35 7.61 -16.49 -7.81
N ASN A 36 7.44 -15.55 -6.87
CA ASN A 36 7.73 -15.74 -5.45
C ASN A 36 6.52 -16.26 -4.63
N GLY A 37 5.29 -16.11 -5.14
CA GLY A 37 4.04 -16.48 -4.46
C GLY A 37 3.77 -17.99 -4.35
N THR A 38 4.59 -18.85 -4.95
CA THR A 38 4.44 -20.32 -4.86
C THR A 38 5.32 -20.97 -3.80
N ALA A 39 6.21 -20.21 -3.15
CA ALA A 39 7.13 -20.75 -2.13
C ALA A 39 6.70 -20.49 -0.67
N GLY A 40 5.56 -19.83 -0.42
CA GLY A 40 5.24 -19.30 0.92
C GLY A 40 3.83 -19.53 1.47
N THR A 41 2.88 -20.05 0.70
CA THR A 41 1.54 -20.36 1.23
C THR A 41 1.14 -21.76 0.78
N GLY A 42 1.59 -22.73 1.58
CA GLY A 42 1.12 -24.09 1.49
C GLY A 42 -0.41 -24.12 1.48
N SER A 43 -0.95 -24.92 0.57
CA SER A 43 -2.28 -25.50 0.68
C SER A 43 -2.67 -25.77 2.14
N VAL A 44 -3.47 -24.89 2.74
CA VAL A 44 -4.20 -25.21 3.99
C VAL A 44 -5.57 -25.71 3.57
N GLY A 45 -5.58 -26.89 2.98
CA GLY A 45 -6.73 -27.76 3.02
C GLY A 45 -6.54 -28.74 4.17
N THR A 46 -6.92 -28.42 5.40
CA THR A 46 -7.19 -29.41 6.47
C THR A 46 -7.97 -28.72 7.60
N GLY A 47 -9.22 -29.12 7.81
CA GLY A 47 -9.87 -28.93 9.11
C GLY A 47 -9.10 -29.71 10.17
N ASN A 48 -8.42 -29.02 11.08
CA ASN A 48 -7.95 -29.53 12.36
C ASN A 48 -7.49 -28.33 13.19
N GLY A 49 -8.07 -28.15 14.38
CA GLY A 49 -7.79 -27.01 15.26
C GLY A 49 -6.32 -26.95 15.65
N THR A 50 -5.59 -26.03 15.02
CA THR A 50 -4.30 -25.56 15.51
C THR A 50 -4.56 -24.67 16.71
N VAL A 51 -4.08 -25.07 17.89
CA VAL A 51 -4.00 -24.16 19.04
C VAL A 51 -3.04 -23.05 18.65
N HIS A 52 -3.57 -21.94 18.14
CA HIS A 52 -2.82 -20.72 17.97
C HIS A 52 -2.37 -20.28 19.37
N HIS A 53 -1.06 -20.28 19.60
CA HIS A 53 -0.52 -19.54 20.73
C HIS A 53 -0.81 -18.07 20.42
N GLU A 54 -1.81 -17.53 21.09
CA GLU A 54 -2.29 -16.16 20.96
C GLU A 54 -1.24 -15.19 21.51
N GLU A 55 -0.14 -15.04 20.75
CA GLU A 55 0.54 -13.74 20.71
C GLU A 55 -0.47 -12.78 20.06
N PRO A 56 -0.94 -11.76 20.80
CA PRO A 56 -1.90 -10.82 20.25
C PRO A 56 -1.26 -10.17 19.02
N ASP A 57 -1.91 -10.33 17.86
CA ASP A 57 -1.46 -9.66 16.64
C ASP A 57 -1.35 -8.16 16.96
N PRO A 58 -0.14 -7.56 16.87
CA PRO A 58 0.06 -6.15 17.20
C PRO A 58 -0.77 -5.22 16.32
N TYR A 59 -1.31 -5.71 15.20
CA TYR A 59 -2.21 -4.99 14.31
C TYR A 59 -3.70 -5.23 14.58
N ALA A 60 -4.07 -6.18 15.44
CA ALA A 60 -5.46 -6.44 15.84
C ALA A 60 -6.24 -5.19 16.32
N PRO A 61 -5.68 -4.30 17.17
CA PRO A 61 -6.42 -3.10 17.59
C PRO A 61 -6.73 -2.15 16.42
N TYR A 62 -5.81 -2.00 15.45
CA TYR A 62 -6.00 -1.13 14.30
C TYR A 62 -7.00 -1.69 13.27
N LEU A 63 -7.15 -3.01 13.21
CA LEU A 63 -8.17 -3.66 12.38
C LEU A 63 -9.59 -3.41 12.91
N ASN A 64 -9.74 -3.39 14.24
CA ASN A 64 -11.03 -3.19 14.91
C ASN A 64 -11.41 -1.70 15.05
N GLU A 65 -10.44 -0.79 14.89
CA GLU A 65 -10.63 0.67 14.95
C GLU A 65 -10.99 1.30 13.59
N VAL A 66 -11.02 0.52 12.51
CA VAL A 66 -11.68 0.99 11.28
C VAL A 66 -13.18 0.94 11.56
N ASP A 67 -13.72 2.05 12.06
CA ASP A 67 -15.16 2.23 12.21
C ASP A 67 -15.81 1.86 10.86
N GLU A 68 -16.76 0.91 10.86
CA GLU A 68 -17.56 0.56 9.67
C GLU A 68 -18.26 1.80 9.08
N ASP A 69 -18.39 2.86 9.88
CA ASP A 69 -18.94 4.16 9.51
C ASP A 69 -17.99 5.05 8.69
N ASP A 70 -16.67 4.77 8.67
CA ASP A 70 -15.66 5.48 7.88
C ASP A 70 -15.29 4.73 6.58
N GLU A 71 -16.15 3.77 6.16
CA GLU A 71 -16.10 3.17 4.83
C GLU A 71 -16.32 4.27 3.77
N PRO A 72 -15.31 4.60 2.93
CA PRO A 72 -15.51 5.61 1.91
C PRO A 72 -16.58 5.14 0.92
N ASP A 73 -17.66 5.89 0.69
CA ASP A 73 -18.68 5.58 -0.33
C ASP A 73 -18.08 5.76 -1.74
N HIS A 74 -17.40 4.73 -2.24
CA HIS A 74 -16.97 4.64 -3.64
C HIS A 74 -18.02 3.94 -4.52
N ALA A 75 -19.18 3.56 -3.99
CA ALA A 75 -20.21 2.79 -4.70
C ALA A 75 -21.24 3.66 -5.45
N ARG A 76 -21.33 4.97 -5.20
CA ARG A 76 -22.38 5.81 -5.82
C ARG A 76 -22.02 6.56 -7.10
N ARG A 77 -20.80 6.43 -7.61
CA ARG A 77 -20.37 7.08 -8.87
C ARG A 77 -20.44 6.17 -10.09
N SER A 78 -21.39 5.22 -10.14
CA SER A 78 -21.62 4.40 -11.34
C SER A 78 -23.09 4.31 -11.77
N SER A 79 -23.99 5.15 -11.24
CA SER A 79 -25.43 5.02 -11.57
C SER A 79 -26.19 6.33 -11.78
N ARG A 80 -25.53 7.39 -12.28
CA ARG A 80 -26.24 8.59 -12.73
C ARG A 80 -25.80 9.06 -14.11
N ARG A 81 -26.64 8.66 -15.07
CA ARG A 81 -26.86 9.18 -16.43
C ARG A 81 -25.82 8.87 -17.50
#